data_AF-A0A2S9FVT7-F1
#
_entry.id   AF-A0A2S9FVT7-F1
#
_cell.length_a   1.000
_cell.length_b   1.000
_cell.length_c   1.000
_cell.angle_alpha   90.00
_cell.angle_beta   90.00
_cell.angle_gamma   90.00
#
_symmetry.space_group_name_H-M   'P 1'
#
loop_
_entity.id
_entity.type
_entity.pdbx_description
1 polymer ?
#
loop_
_entity_poly.entity_id
_entity_poly.type
_entity_poly.pdbx_seq_one_letter_code
_entity_poly.pdbx_strand_id
1 'polypeptide(L)'
;VEVAYQHVDAATIHMVTDPGRFDVIVTDNLFGDIITDLAAAVCGGIGLAASGNIDATLTNPSMFEPVHGSAPDIAGQGIADPTAA
;
A
#
# COMPACT_ATOMS: atom_id res chain seq x y z
N VAL A 1 -23.15 -1.75 -3.89
CA VAL A 1 -21.81 -2.25 -3.53
C VAL A 1 -22.02 -3.42 -2.60
N GLU A 2 -21.54 -4.61 -2.97
CA GLU A 2 -21.54 -5.77 -2.07
C GLU A 2 -20.53 -5.54 -0.94
N VAL A 3 -20.84 -5.97 0.28
CA VAL A 3 -20.01 -5.70 1.47
C VAL A 3 -19.69 -7.02 2.17
N ALA A 4 -18.41 -7.22 2.48
CA ALA A 4 -17.90 -8.36 3.23
C ALA A 4 -17.05 -7.88 4.42
N TYR A 5 -16.89 -8.75 5.42
CA TYR A 5 -16.07 -8.49 6.61
C TYR A 5 -15.04 -9.61 6.79
N GLN A 6 -13.84 -9.23 7.20
CA GLN A 6 -12.80 -10.15 7.63
C GLN A 6 -12.07 -9.61 8.85
N HIS A 7 -11.71 -10.49 9.78
CA HIS A 7 -10.66 -10.17 10.75
C HIS A 7 -9.31 -9.99 10.03
N VAL A 8 -8.43 -9.16 10.59
CA VAL A 8 -7.17 -8.75 9.93
C VAL A 8 -6.25 -9.94 9.65
N ASP A 9 -6.26 -10.96 10.51
CA ASP A 9 -5.52 -12.20 10.33
C ASP A 9 -6.04 -13.01 9.12
N ALA A 10 -7.35 -13.16 9.00
CA ALA A 10 -7.98 -13.82 7.85
C ALA A 10 -7.76 -13.03 6.55
N ALA A 11 -7.80 -11.69 6.60
CA ALA A 11 -7.49 -10.84 5.45
C ALA A 11 -6.01 -10.99 5.04
N THR A 12 -5.09 -11.05 6.00
CA THR A 12 -3.65 -11.27 5.80
C THR A 12 -3.39 -12.61 5.12
N ILE A 13 -4.03 -13.69 5.59
CA ILE A 13 -3.91 -15.02 4.97
C ILE A 13 -4.43 -14.97 3.52
N HIS A 14 -5.62 -14.40 3.30
CA HIS A 14 -6.18 -14.33 1.95
C HIS A 14 -5.39 -13.44 1.00
N MET A 15 -4.72 -12.39 1.48
CA MET A 15 -3.86 -11.57 0.63
C MET A 15 -2.74 -12.41 -0.03
N VAL A 16 -2.29 -13.47 0.64
CA VAL A 16 -1.26 -14.38 0.13
C VAL A 16 -1.88 -15.52 -0.68
N THR A 17 -2.97 -16.12 -0.18
CA THR A 17 -3.51 -17.37 -0.76
C THR A 17 -4.56 -17.15 -1.84
N ASP A 18 -5.26 -16.03 -1.82
CA ASP A 18 -6.40 -15.70 -2.67
C ASP A 18 -6.55 -14.17 -2.86
N PRO A 19 -5.51 -13.45 -3.34
CA PRO A 19 -5.56 -11.99 -3.43
C PRO A 19 -6.64 -11.48 -4.40
N GLY A 20 -7.00 -12.27 -5.41
CA GLY A 20 -7.96 -11.89 -6.46
C GLY A 20 -9.41 -11.72 -5.96
N ARG A 21 -9.71 -12.06 -4.71
CA ARG A 21 -11.02 -11.85 -4.08
C ARG A 21 -11.28 -10.38 -3.71
N PHE A 22 -10.23 -9.57 -3.59
CA PHE A 22 -10.33 -8.20 -3.09
C PHE A 22 -10.50 -7.22 -4.25
N ASP A 23 -11.43 -6.28 -4.06
CA ASP A 23 -11.65 -5.14 -4.96
C ASP A 23 -11.25 -3.85 -4.23
N VAL A 24 -12.03 -3.47 -3.20
CA VAL A 24 -11.70 -2.35 -2.30
C VAL A 24 -11.65 -2.84 -0.85
N ILE A 25 -10.59 -2.47 -0.14
CA ILE A 25 -10.44 -2.74 1.29
C ILE A 25 -10.47 -1.42 2.06
N VAL A 26 -11.30 -1.36 3.10
CA VAL A 26 -11.28 -0.29 4.10
C VAL A 26 -10.89 -0.88 5.45
N THR A 27 -9.98 -0.21 6.14
CA THR A 27 -9.52 -0.64 7.45
C THR A 27 -9.08 0.58 8.27
N ASP A 28 -8.75 0.37 9.54
CA ASP A 28 -8.18 1.41 10.39
C ASP A 28 -6.71 1.70 10.06
N ASN A 29 -6.12 2.68 10.75
CA ASN A 29 -4.75 3.12 10.46
C ASN A 29 -3.71 2.01 10.69
N LEU A 30 -3.81 1.26 11.80
CA LEU A 30 -2.82 0.25 12.17
C LEU A 30 -2.86 -0.97 11.25
N PHE A 31 -4.05 -1.49 10.94
CA PHE A 31 -4.14 -2.61 10.02
C PHE A 31 -3.87 -2.18 8.59
N GLY A 32 -4.20 -0.93 8.23
CA GLY A 32 -3.86 -0.33 6.94
C GLY A 32 -2.37 -0.40 6.67
N ASP A 33 -1.56 0.12 7.61
CA ASP A 33 -0.09 0.09 7.58
C ASP A 33 0.46 -1.31 7.25
N ILE A 34 -0.08 -2.35 7.90
CA ILE A 34 0.36 -3.74 7.68
C ILE A 34 -0.10 -4.28 6.33
N ILE A 35 -1.40 -4.17 6.00
CA ILE A 35 -1.95 -4.85 4.82
C ILE A 35 -1.60 -4.15 3.52
N THR A 36 -1.28 -2.84 3.53
CA THR A 36 -0.80 -2.14 2.33
C THR A 36 0.59 -2.58 1.93
N ASP A 37 1.49 -2.79 2.89
CA ASP A 37 2.83 -3.36 2.63
C ASP A 37 2.75 -4.80 2.14
N LEU A 38 1.86 -5.61 2.74
CA LEU A 38 1.61 -6.96 2.27
C LEU A 38 1.05 -6.99 0.84
N ALA A 39 0.10 -6.10 0.53
CA ALA A 39 -0.46 -5.96 -0.80
C ALA A 39 0.62 -5.57 -1.82
N ALA A 40 1.49 -4.60 -1.48
CA ALA A 40 2.61 -4.23 -2.32
C ALA A 40 3.57 -5.41 -2.54
N ALA A 41 3.88 -6.19 -1.49
CA ALA A 41 4.75 -7.35 -1.57
C ALA A 41 4.21 -8.43 -2.54
N VAL A 42 2.91 -8.76 -2.49
CA VAL A 42 2.31 -9.76 -3.40
C VAL A 42 2.17 -9.23 -4.83
N CYS A 43 2.17 -7.92 -5.03
CA CYS A 43 2.11 -7.26 -6.34
C CYS A 43 3.49 -6.99 -6.98
N GLY A 44 4.59 -7.47 -6.39
CA GLY A 44 5.94 -7.32 -6.95
C GLY A 44 6.90 -6.47 -6.11
N GLY A 45 6.43 -5.93 -4.98
CA GLY A 45 7.25 -5.25 -3.98
C GLY A 45 6.89 -3.79 -3.75
N ILE A 46 7.23 -3.29 -2.56
CA ILE A 46 7.02 -1.88 -2.15
C ILE A 46 7.71 -0.86 -3.08
N GLY A 47 8.76 -1.28 -3.79
CA GLY A 47 9.48 -0.44 -4.76
C GLY A 47 8.66 -0.06 -6.00
N LEU A 48 7.49 -0.68 -6.20
CA LEU A 48 6.59 -0.44 -7.32
C LEU A 48 5.23 0.13 -6.87
N ALA A 49 5.04 0.36 -5.57
CA ALA A 49 3.77 0.82 -5.02
C ALA A 49 3.77 2.33 -4.83
N ALA A 50 2.67 2.98 -5.24
CA ALA A 50 2.42 4.41 -5.05
C ALA A 50 1.35 4.62 -3.97
N SER A 51 1.43 5.75 -3.26
CA SER A 51 0.54 6.11 -2.16
C SER A 51 -0.08 7.49 -2.37
N GLY A 52 -1.28 7.68 -1.81
CA GLY A 52 -2.00 8.94 -1.79
C GLY A 52 -2.54 9.23 -0.39
N ASN A 53 -2.08 10.34 0.20
CA ASN A 53 -2.60 10.89 1.45
C ASN A 53 -3.59 12.00 1.11
N ILE A 54 -4.88 11.65 1.12
CA ILE A 54 -5.94 12.47 0.53
C ILE A 54 -6.74 13.22 1.59
N ASP A 55 -6.82 14.54 1.45
CA ASP A 55 -7.90 15.34 2.06
C ASP A 55 -9.10 15.35 1.11
N ALA A 56 -10.06 14.46 1.37
CA ALA A 56 -11.24 14.33 0.52
C ALA A 56 -12.15 15.57 0.50
N THR A 57 -11.97 16.51 1.44
CA THR A 57 -12.71 17.79 1.45
C THR A 57 -12.13 18.81 0.46
N LEU A 58 -10.90 18.57 -0.02
CA LEU A 58 -10.12 19.48 -0.88
C LEU A 58 -9.80 20.82 -0.21
N THR A 59 -9.87 20.89 1.11
CA THR A 59 -9.48 22.09 1.88
C THR A 59 -7.96 22.27 1.88
N ASN A 60 -7.23 21.16 1.95
CA ASN A 60 -5.77 21.12 1.93
C ASN A 60 -5.27 20.41 0.67
N PRO A 61 -4.04 20.72 0.22
CA PRO A 61 -3.40 19.92 -0.82
C PRO A 61 -3.19 18.49 -0.31
N SER A 62 -3.63 17.53 -1.12
CA SER A 62 -3.30 16.12 -0.91
C SER A 62 -1.83 15.85 -1.28
N MET A 63 -1.26 14.77 -0.75
CA MET A 63 0.13 14.38 -0.99
C MET A 63 0.19 13.02 -1.67
N PHE A 64 1.08 12.88 -2.65
CA PHE A 64 1.34 11.63 -3.37
C PHE A 64 2.83 11.31 -3.23
N GLU A 65 3.14 10.06 -2.93
CA GLU A 65 4.50 9.60 -2.65
C GLU A 65 4.67 8.11 -3.02
N PRO A 66 5.90 7.65 -3.30
CA PRO A 66 6.17 6.22 -3.35
C PRO A 66 5.96 5.59 -1.96
N VAL A 67 5.51 4.33 -1.92
CA VAL A 67 5.38 3.59 -0.64
C VAL A 67 6.75 3.27 -0.05
N HIS A 68 7.76 3.04 -0.90
CA HIS A 68 9.09 2.72 -0.42
C HIS A 68 9.71 3.88 0.40
N GLY A 69 10.47 3.53 1.43
CA GLY A 69 11.21 4.50 2.24
C GLY A 69 12.42 5.11 1.52
N SER A 70 13.28 5.79 2.30
CA SER A 70 14.42 6.54 1.79
C SER A 70 15.60 5.70 1.26
N ALA A 71 15.59 4.38 1.47
CA ALA A 71 16.65 3.43 1.10
C ALA A 71 18.09 3.99 1.26
N PRO A 72 18.52 4.33 2.51
CA PRO A 72 19.77 5.07 2.75
C PRO A 72 21.03 4.34 2.28
N ASP A 73 20.98 3.01 2.23
CA ASP A 73 22.05 2.11 1.79
C ASP A 73 22.40 2.27 0.31
N ILE A 74 21.47 2.75 -0.52
CA ILE A 74 21.66 2.98 -1.97
C ILE A 74 21.60 4.47 -2.36
N ALA A 75 21.51 5.38 -1.39
CA ALA A 75 21.42 6.81 -1.63
C ALA A 75 22.64 7.33 -2.43
N GLY A 76 22.38 8.11 -3.48
CA GLY A 76 23.42 8.69 -4.34
C GLY A 76 24.10 7.72 -5.32
N GLN A 77 23.67 6.45 -5.36
CA GLN A 77 24.25 5.45 -6.26
C GLN A 77 23.55 5.37 -7.63
N GLY A 78 22.38 6.02 -7.78
CA GLY A 78 21.60 5.98 -9.02
C GLY A 78 20.98 4.61 -9.33
N ILE A 79 20.74 3.79 -8.30
CA ILE A 79 20.23 2.42 -8.41
C ILE A 79 18.73 2.33 -8.06
N ALA A 80 18.20 3.29 -7.28
CA ALA A 80 16.79 3.33 -6.94
C ALA A 80 15.92 3.47 -8.19
N ASP A 81 14.92 2.59 -8.34
CA ASP A 81 13.97 2.62 -9.45
C ASP A 81 12.95 3.75 -9.24
N PRO A 82 12.83 4.73 -10.16
CA PRO A 82 11.90 5.84 -10.02
C PRO A 82 10.46 5.50 -10.41
N THR A 83 10.13 4.26 -10.80
CA THR A 83 8.79 3.89 -11.32
C THR A 83 7.65 4.17 -10.33
N ALA A 84 7.90 4.10 -9.02
CA ALA A 84 6.88 4.39 -8.01
C ALA A 84 6.64 5.89 -7.74
N ALA A 85 7.48 6.78 -8.25
CA ALA A 85 7.47 8.22 -7.96
C ALA A 85 6.84 9.08 -9.06
#